data_AF-A0A9E5N1F7-F1
#
_entry.id   AF-A0A9E5N1F7-F1
#
_cell.length_a   1.000
_cell.length_b   1.000
_cell.length_c   1.000
_cell.angle_alpha   90.00
_cell.angle_beta   90.00
_cell.angle_gamma   90.00
#
_symmetry.space_group_name_H-M   'P 1'
#
loop_
_entity.id
_entity.type
_entity.pdbx_description
1 polymer ?
#
loop_
_entity_poly.entity_id
_entity_poly.type
_entity_poly.pdbx_seq_one_letter_code
_entity_poly.pdbx_strand_id
1 'polypeptide(L)'
;FGLLVSAGASPPFIIFLASFFVIVGMAQAWLYGGRRPRASSTLAGAGFGLAFGILIGCLILFPPQDLFTFFAFTVLALSYTMLGMILGYLVGCLTASLFMLLTVVDEFWDEDPSATNVEEHQQQQR
;
A
#
# COMPACT_ATOMS: atom_id res chain seq x y z
N PHE A 1 -10.00 7.64 -4.02
CA PHE A 1 -9.93 9.02 -3.46
C PHE A 1 -11.24 9.79 -3.52
N GLY A 2 -12.06 9.68 -4.59
CA GLY A 2 -13.38 10.34 -4.66
C GLY A 2 -14.32 10.05 -3.47
N LEU A 3 -14.35 8.81 -2.98
CA LEU A 3 -15.13 8.41 -1.80
C LEU A 3 -14.68 9.07 -0.49
N LEU A 4 -13.39 9.36 -0.33
CA LEU A 4 -12.86 10.05 0.86
C LEU A 4 -13.25 11.53 0.86
N VAL A 5 -13.20 12.17 -0.31
CA VAL A 5 -13.64 13.56 -0.48
C VAL A 5 -15.14 13.68 -0.18
N SER A 6 -15.97 12.75 -0.68
CA SER A 6 -17.41 12.74 -0.40
C SER A 6 -17.76 12.42 1.05
N ALA A 7 -16.89 11.72 1.78
CA ALA A 7 -17.04 11.44 3.20
C ALA A 7 -16.59 12.61 4.12
N GLY A 8 -16.18 13.74 3.53
CA GLY A 8 -15.72 14.91 4.30
C GLY A 8 -14.31 14.76 4.88
N ALA A 9 -13.48 13.87 4.32
CA ALA A 9 -12.10 13.73 4.78
C ALA A 9 -11.31 15.01 4.54
N SER A 10 -10.53 15.43 5.55
CA SER A 10 -9.74 16.64 5.45
C SER A 10 -8.64 16.50 4.36
N PRO A 11 -8.35 17.57 3.60
CA PRO A 11 -7.28 17.55 2.59
C PRO A 11 -5.93 17.00 3.07
N PRO A 12 -5.41 17.34 4.28
CA PRO A 12 -4.14 16.76 4.75
C PRO A 12 -4.21 15.25 4.99
N PHE A 13 -5.37 14.73 5.41
CA PHE A 13 -5.55 13.28 5.59
C PHE A 13 -5.53 12.54 4.25
N ILE A 14 -6.14 13.13 3.22
CA ILE A 14 -6.12 12.57 1.86
C ILE A 14 -4.70 12.51 1.31
N ILE A 15 -3.92 13.60 1.46
CA ILE A 15 -2.53 13.66 1.02
C ILE A 15 -1.71 12.62 1.77
N PHE A 16 -1.84 12.53 3.09
CA PHE A 16 -1.17 11.52 3.90
C PHE A 16 -1.46 10.10 3.39
N LEU A 17 -2.73 9.78 3.13
CA LEU A 17 -3.12 8.47 2.63
C LEU A 17 -2.53 8.20 1.24
N ALA A 18 -2.56 9.19 0.34
CA ALA A 18 -1.97 9.08 -1.00
C ALA A 18 -0.47 8.81 -0.93
N SER A 19 0.27 9.58 -0.13
CA SER A 19 1.69 9.38 0.11
C SER A 19 1.97 7.99 0.66
N PHE A 20 1.15 7.52 1.60
CA PHE A 20 1.28 6.19 2.19
C PHE A 20 1.13 5.09 1.14
N PHE A 21 0.09 5.16 0.30
CA PHE A 21 -0.13 4.20 -0.79
C PHE A 21 1.00 4.20 -1.81
N VAL A 22 1.51 5.39 -2.18
CA VAL A 22 2.63 5.52 -3.12
C VAL A 22 3.91 4.92 -2.54
N ILE A 23 4.22 5.22 -1.29
CA ILE A 23 5.43 4.72 -0.62
C ILE A 23 5.36 3.21 -0.42
N VAL A 24 4.21 2.69 0.01
CA VAL A 24 4.00 1.24 0.15
C VAL A 24 4.08 0.56 -1.21
N GLY A 25 3.46 1.13 -2.25
CA GLY A 25 3.54 0.61 -3.62
C GLY A 25 4.97 0.61 -4.17
N MET A 26 5.73 1.69 -3.97
CA MET A 26 7.15 1.76 -4.34
C MET A 26 7.98 0.75 -3.54
N ALA A 27 7.74 0.60 -2.25
CA ALA A 27 8.44 -0.36 -1.40
C ALA A 27 8.12 -1.82 -1.81
N GLN A 28 6.87 -2.12 -2.17
CA GLN A 28 6.49 -3.43 -2.73
C GLN A 28 7.20 -3.70 -4.06
N ALA A 29 7.30 -2.70 -4.94
CA ALA A 29 7.99 -2.80 -6.22
C ALA A 29 9.50 -3.00 -6.06
N TRP A 30 10.13 -2.28 -5.12
CA TRP A 30 11.57 -2.34 -4.88
C TRP A 30 12.03 -3.57 -4.10
N LEU A 31 11.33 -3.95 -3.03
CA LEU A 31 11.88 -4.92 -2.07
C LEU A 31 11.69 -6.38 -2.49
N TYR A 32 10.70 -6.72 -3.33
CA TYR A 32 10.35 -8.12 -3.53
C TYR A 32 10.05 -8.54 -4.98
N GLY A 33 10.05 -7.62 -5.94
CA GLY A 33 9.67 -7.95 -7.33
C GLY A 33 8.36 -8.74 -7.42
N GLY A 34 7.41 -8.50 -6.50
CA GLY A 34 6.12 -9.20 -6.43
C GLY A 34 6.06 -10.52 -5.63
N ARG A 35 7.17 -11.09 -5.14
CA ARG A 35 7.16 -12.46 -4.55
C ARG A 35 6.48 -12.60 -3.18
N ARG A 36 6.37 -11.54 -2.38
CA ARG A 36 5.71 -11.55 -1.04
C ARG A 36 5.01 -10.22 -0.74
N PRO A 37 3.86 -9.93 -1.38
CA PRO A 37 3.20 -8.62 -1.31
C PRO A 37 2.66 -8.27 0.09
N ARG A 38 2.34 -9.27 0.93
CA ARG A 38 1.81 -9.04 2.28
C ARG A 38 2.89 -8.65 3.29
N ALA A 39 3.95 -9.46 3.40
CA ALA A 39 5.04 -9.21 4.34
C ALA A 39 5.79 -7.90 4.02
N SER A 40 5.95 -7.60 2.73
CA SER A 40 6.60 -6.37 2.25
C SER A 40 5.81 -5.12 2.62
N SER A 41 4.49 -5.11 2.43
CA SER A 41 3.67 -3.96 2.82
C SER A 41 3.58 -3.77 4.32
N THR A 42 3.56 -4.84 5.12
CA THR A 42 3.59 -4.72 6.57
C THR A 42 4.90 -4.07 7.03
N LEU A 43 6.04 -4.48 6.46
CA LEU A 43 7.34 -3.91 6.80
C LEU A 43 7.48 -2.45 6.34
N ALA A 44 7.01 -2.14 5.12
CA ALA A 44 6.98 -0.79 4.59
C ALA A 44 6.06 0.13 5.43
N GLY A 45 4.90 -0.39 5.81
CA GLY A 45 3.97 0.27 6.71
C GLY A 45 4.56 0.52 8.10
N ALA A 46 5.28 -0.45 8.67
CA ALA A 46 6.00 -0.29 9.93
C ALA A 46 7.05 0.84 9.84
N GLY A 47 7.89 0.81 8.80
CA GLY A 47 8.93 1.81 8.60
C GLY A 47 8.37 3.22 8.44
N PHE A 48 7.31 3.36 7.64
CA PHE A 48 6.64 4.65 7.47
C PHE A 48 5.97 5.13 8.75
N GLY A 49 5.26 4.24 9.46
CA GLY A 49 4.63 4.56 10.74
C GLY A 49 5.65 5.00 11.79
N LEU A 50 6.80 4.33 11.86
CA LEU A 50 7.90 4.70 12.75
C LEU A 50 8.47 6.08 12.39
N ALA A 51 8.79 6.32 11.12
CA ALA A 51 9.32 7.59 10.66
C ALA A 51 8.35 8.76 10.93
N PHE A 52 7.07 8.53 10.71
CA PHE A 52 6.02 9.52 10.97
C PHE A 52 5.83 9.77 12.47
N GLY A 53 5.84 8.72 13.29
CA GLY A 53 5.77 8.84 14.74
C GLY A 53 6.97 9.58 15.33
N ILE A 54 8.18 9.33 14.82
CA ILE A 54 9.39 10.09 15.17
C ILE A 54 9.24 11.55 14.76
N LEU A 55 8.79 11.84 13.53
CA LEU A 55 8.61 13.20 13.04
C LEU A 55 7.64 14.00 13.93
N ILE A 56 6.47 13.43 14.23
CA ILE A 56 5.47 14.06 15.11
C ILE A 56 6.04 14.23 16.52
N GLY A 57 6.70 13.21 17.06
CA GLY A 57 7.36 13.28 18.35
C GLY A 57 8.40 14.40 18.39
N CYS A 58 9.16 14.60 17.31
CA CYS A 58 10.15 15.67 17.21
C CYS A 58 9.49 17.07 17.13
N LEU A 59 8.31 17.18 16.53
CA LEU A 59 7.59 18.45 16.44
C LEU A 59 6.92 18.85 17.75
N ILE A 60 6.46 17.88 18.54
CA ILE A 60 5.62 18.13 19.73
C ILE A 60 6.43 18.05 21.03
N LEU A 61 7.36 17.10 21.12
CA LEU A 61 7.99 16.70 22.38
C LEU A 61 9.49 17.02 22.44
N PHE A 62 10.04 17.70 21.42
CA PHE A 62 11.46 18.00 21.35
C PHE A 62 11.79 19.42 21.84
N PRO A 63 12.88 19.60 22.61
CA PRO A 63 13.74 18.57 23.19
C PRO A 63 13.06 17.88 24.40
N PRO A 64 13.21 16.56 24.56
CA PRO A 64 12.67 15.86 25.73
C PRO A 64 13.43 16.32 26.98
N GLN A 65 12.73 17.01 27.87
CA GLN A 65 13.35 17.60 29.06
C GLN A 65 13.40 16.61 30.24
N ASP A 66 12.51 15.61 30.24
CA ASP A 66 12.35 14.64 31.31
C ASP A 66 12.18 13.21 30.78
N LEU A 67 12.46 12.22 31.65
CA LEU A 67 12.22 10.79 31.37
C LEU A 67 10.77 10.50 30.94
N PHE A 68 9.81 11.24 31.49
CA PHE A 68 8.40 11.10 31.12
C PHE A 68 8.15 11.50 29.66
N THR A 69 8.75 12.60 29.20
CA THR A 69 8.64 13.08 27.82
C THR A 69 9.33 12.12 26.85
N PHE A 70 10.46 11.53 27.25
CA PHE A 70 11.14 10.49 26.48
C PHE A 70 10.30 9.20 26.37
N PHE A 71 9.66 8.79 27.45
CA PHE A 71 8.74 7.66 27.45
C PHE A 71 7.52 7.93 26.55
N ALA A 72 6.92 9.12 26.66
CA ALA A 72 5.80 9.54 25.82
C ALA A 72 6.17 9.55 24.33
N PHE A 73 7.36 10.05 23.98
CA PHE A 73 7.89 10.02 22.62
C PHE A 73 8.01 8.58 22.10
N THR A 74 8.54 7.68 22.92
CA THR A 74 8.75 6.27 22.55
C THR A 74 7.41 5.55 22.34
N VAL A 75 6.44 5.75 23.24
CA VAL A 75 5.08 5.20 23.12
C VAL A 75 4.37 5.77 21.88
N LEU A 76 4.57 7.04 21.57
CA LEU A 76 4.02 7.67 20.37
C LEU A 76 4.60 7.02 19.09
N ALA A 77 5.94 6.89 19.00
CA ALA A 77 6.58 6.25 17.87
C ALA A 77 6.12 4.79 17.68
N LEU A 78 6.00 4.02 18.78
CA LEU A 78 5.51 2.64 18.76
C LEU A 78 4.04 2.55 18.29
N SER A 79 3.18 3.44 18.77
CA SER A 79 1.75 3.43 18.39
C SER A 79 1.56 3.74 16.90
N TYR A 80 2.30 4.71 16.36
CA TYR A 80 2.29 4.98 14.91
C TYR A 80 2.91 3.83 14.09
N THR A 81 3.92 3.13 14.62
CA THR A 81 4.49 1.95 13.97
C THR A 81 3.47 0.82 13.89
N MET A 82 2.74 0.55 14.97
CA MET A 82 1.65 -0.43 15.02
C MET A 82 0.53 -0.08 14.03
N LEU A 83 0.11 1.18 14.00
CA LEU A 83 -0.88 1.66 13.03
C LEU A 83 -0.37 1.49 11.59
N GLY A 84 0.88 1.85 11.33
CA GLY A 84 1.54 1.68 10.05
C GLY A 84 1.58 0.21 9.60
N MET A 85 1.86 -0.73 10.50
CA MET A 85 1.80 -2.17 10.20
C MET A 85 0.40 -2.64 9.82
N ILE A 86 -0.63 -2.20 10.54
CA ILE A 86 -2.03 -2.56 10.25
C ILE A 86 -2.43 -2.04 8.87
N LEU A 87 -2.15 -0.76 8.60
CA LEU A 87 -2.43 -0.15 7.30
C LEU A 87 -1.64 -0.81 6.18
N GLY A 88 -0.35 -1.07 6.40
CA GLY A 88 0.50 -1.79 5.46
C GLY A 88 -0.05 -3.19 5.15
N TYR A 89 -0.50 -3.93 6.16
CA TYR A 89 -1.13 -5.23 5.96
C TYR A 89 -2.42 -5.15 5.13
N LEU A 90 -3.30 -4.18 5.43
CA LEU A 90 -4.53 -3.96 4.65
C LEU A 90 -4.23 -3.65 3.18
N VAL A 91 -3.26 -2.77 2.92
CA VAL A 91 -2.79 -2.48 1.56
C VAL A 91 -2.22 -3.73 0.90
N GLY A 92 -1.38 -4.48 1.61
CA GLY A 92 -0.82 -5.75 1.10
C GLY A 92 -1.89 -6.79 0.74
N CYS A 93 -2.97 -6.86 1.52
CA CYS A 93 -4.13 -7.70 1.21
C CYS A 93 -4.86 -7.22 -0.05
N LEU A 94 -5.11 -5.91 -0.17
CA LEU A 94 -5.75 -5.32 -1.36
C LEU A 94 -4.92 -5.58 -2.62
N THR A 95 -3.61 -5.38 -2.57
CA THR A 95 -2.72 -5.64 -3.72
C THR A 95 -2.73 -7.12 -4.08
N ALA A 96 -2.70 -8.03 -3.10
CA ALA A 96 -2.75 -9.47 -3.36
C ALA A 96 -4.08 -9.89 -4.01
N SER A 97 -5.21 -9.34 -3.56
CA SER A 97 -6.52 -9.58 -4.15
C SER A 97 -6.61 -9.03 -5.58
N LEU A 98 -6.03 -7.85 -5.85
CA LEU A 98 -5.96 -7.27 -7.19
C LEU A 98 -5.17 -8.16 -8.15
N PHE A 99 -4.01 -8.68 -7.73
CA PHE A 99 -3.23 -9.58 -8.58
C PHE A 99 -3.98 -10.87 -8.91
N MET A 100 -4.66 -11.49 -7.94
CA MET A 100 -5.51 -12.65 -8.20
C MET A 100 -6.66 -12.33 -9.16
N LEU A 101 -7.30 -11.17 -9.00
CA LEU A 101 -8.39 -10.76 -9.87
C LEU A 101 -7.89 -10.52 -11.30
N LEU A 102 -6.75 -9.87 -11.47
CA LEU A 102 -6.13 -9.65 -12.77
C LEU A 102 -5.77 -10.97 -13.45
N THR A 103 -5.22 -11.95 -12.73
CA THR A 103 -4.92 -13.27 -13.34
C THR A 103 -6.18 -14.00 -13.79
N VAL A 104 -7.28 -13.90 -13.04
CA VAL A 104 -8.56 -14.51 -13.44
C VAL A 104 -9.15 -13.80 -14.67
N VAL A 105 -9.07 -12.47 -14.72
CA VAL A 105 -9.56 -11.70 -15.87
C VAL A 105 -8.73 -11.97 -17.13
N ASP A 106 -7.41 -12.11 -16.99
CA ASP A 106 -6.49 -12.45 -18.08
C ASP A 106 -6.83 -13.83 -18.67
N GLU A 107 -7.03 -14.83 -17.81
CA GLU A 107 -7.46 -16.18 -18.21
C GLU A 107 -8.83 -16.17 -18.91
N PHE A 108 -9.78 -15.37 -18.43
CA PHE A 108 -11.08 -15.19 -19.10
C PHE A 108 -10.99 -14.49 -20.45
N TRP A 109 -10.01 -13.60 -20.64
CA TRP A 109 -9.83 -12.85 -21.90
C TRP A 109 -9.06 -13.65 -22.94
N ASP A 110 -8.12 -14.51 -22.51
CA ASP A 110 -7.43 -15.46 -23.39
C ASP A 110 -8.35 -16.59 -23.88
N GLU A 111 -9.40 -16.93 -23.12
CA GLU A 111 -10.42 -17.89 -23.55
C GLU A 111 -11.43 -17.31 -24.58
N ASP A 112 -11.31 -16.04 -24.98
CA ASP A 112 -12.23 -15.42 -25.93
C ASP A 112 -12.05 -16.03 -27.35
N PRO A 113 -12.98 -16.87 -27.85
CA PRO A 113 -12.82 -17.68 -29.05
C PRO A 113 -12.80 -16.85 -30.35
N SER A 114 -12.90 -15.54 -30.25
CA SER A 114 -12.85 -14.61 -31.38
C SER A 114 -11.44 -14.42 -31.95
N ALA A 115 -10.38 -14.66 -31.19
CA ALA A 115 -9.00 -14.57 -31.68
C ALA A 115 -8.60 -15.81 -32.53
N THR A 116 -9.05 -17.00 -32.13
CA THR A 116 -8.72 -18.27 -32.79
C THR A 116 -9.38 -18.42 -34.17
N ASN A 117 -10.59 -17.88 -34.33
CA ASN A 117 -11.32 -17.95 -35.60
C ASN A 117 -10.75 -17.04 -36.71
N VAL A 118 -9.98 -16.00 -36.35
CA VAL A 118 -9.34 -15.11 -37.34
C VAL A 118 -8.12 -15.78 -37.98
N GLU A 119 -7.39 -16.61 -37.22
CA GLU A 119 -6.23 -17.35 -37.75
C GLU A 119 -6.65 -18.52 -38.64
N GLU A 120 -7.70 -19.27 -38.28
CA GLU A 120 -8.20 -20.39 -39.10
C GLU A 120 -8.74 -19.89 -40.45
N HIS A 121 -9.44 -18.76 -40.48
CA HIS A 121 -9.94 -18.18 -41.73
C HIS A 121 -8.82 -17.61 -42.62
N GLN A 122 -7.69 -17.19 -42.08
CA GLN A 122 -6.54 -16.75 -42.88
C GLN A 122 -5.68 -17.92 -43.39
N GLN A 123 -5.62 -19.04 -42.68
CA GLN A 123 -4.93 -20.24 -43.16
C GLN A 123 -5.72 -20.97 -44.26
N GLN A 124 -7.06 -20.92 -44.26
CA GLN A 124 -7.88 -21.47 -45.34
C GLN A 124 -7.85 -20.65 -46.65
N GLN A 125 -7.25 -19.47 -46.65
CA GLN A 125 -7.13 -18.59 -47.84
C GLN A 125 -5.72 -18.59 -48.46
N ARG A 126 -4.79 -19.43 -48.00
CA ARG A 126 -3.50 -19.69 -48.66
C ARG A 126 -3.47 -21.08 -49.26
#